data_AF-A0A401HU39-F1
#
_entry.id   AF-A0A401HU39-F1
#
_cell.length_a   1.000
_cell.length_b   1.000
_cell.length_c   1.000
_cell.angle_alpha   90.00
_cell.angle_beta   90.00
_cell.angle_gamma   90.00
#
_symmetry.space_group_name_H-M   'P 1'
#
loop_
_entity.id
_entity.type
_entity.pdbx_description
1 polymer ?
#
loop_
_entity_poly.entity_id
_entity_poly.type
_entity_poly.pdbx_seq_one_letter_code
_entity_poly.pdbx_strand_id
1 'polypeptide(L)'
;MKTIGKWLLLMLVGGCAVYASQYLFTDESMEVISGLLLGIGSVLVALGLGNIVYALWLNQPGNRAIHEGKLKAARIESKDERRIRINEKAGWKTNQIIFYLLLAVTVCFSLMQVEPIVVTVLSGVFVFQIGLGMFMANHYAKRM
;
A
#
# COMPACT_ATOMS: atom_id res chain seq x y z
N MET A 1 -16.83 14.67 -11.64
CA MET A 1 -17.85 13.82 -11.00
C MET A 1 -17.74 12.32 -11.35
N LYS A 2 -17.54 11.92 -12.63
CA LYS A 2 -17.44 10.49 -13.03
C LYS A 2 -16.36 9.66 -12.31
N THR A 3 -15.32 10.28 -11.76
CA THR A 3 -14.25 9.60 -11.02
C THR A 3 -14.61 9.28 -9.57
N ILE A 4 -15.47 10.07 -8.92
CA ILE A 4 -15.81 9.91 -7.50
C ILE A 4 -16.68 8.65 -7.29
N GLY A 5 -17.59 8.36 -8.22
CA GLY A 5 -18.48 7.20 -8.14
C GLY A 5 -17.73 5.86 -8.07
N LYS A 6 -16.58 5.73 -8.74
CA LYS A 6 -15.76 4.52 -8.68
C LYS A 6 -15.12 4.33 -7.29
N TRP A 7 -14.64 5.41 -6.69
CA TRP A 7 -14.04 5.37 -5.35
C TRP A 7 -15.08 5.16 -4.25
N LEU A 8 -16.28 5.72 -4.42
CA LEU A 8 -17.43 5.44 -3.55
C LEU A 8 -17.82 3.96 -3.60
N LEU A 9 -17.89 3.36 -4.80
CA LEU A 9 -18.16 1.93 -4.94
C LEU A 9 -17.08 1.09 -4.24
N LEU A 10 -15.81 1.44 -4.41
CA LEU A 10 -14.69 0.74 -3.78
C LEU A 10 -14.75 0.82 -2.24
N MET A 11 -15.13 1.98 -1.70
CA MET A 11 -15.34 2.19 -0.26
C MET A 11 -16.54 1.37 0.25
N LEU A 12 -17.66 1.35 -0.48
CA LEU A 12 -18.85 0.58 -0.11
C LEU A 12 -18.58 -0.92 -0.10
N VAL A 13 -17.89 -1.44 -1.12
CA VAL A 13 -17.48 -2.85 -1.18
C VAL A 13 -16.55 -3.18 0.00
N GLY A 14 -15.57 -2.33 0.30
CA GLY A 14 -14.71 -2.50 1.47
C GLY A 14 -15.49 -2.47 2.79
N GLY A 15 -16.44 -1.55 2.94
CA GLY A 15 -17.29 -1.44 4.12
C GLY A 15 -18.19 -2.66 4.33
N CYS A 16 -18.78 -3.19 3.26
CA CYS A 16 -19.53 -4.44 3.31
C CYS A 16 -18.65 -5.63 3.72
N ALA A 17 -17.40 -5.68 3.24
CA ALA A 17 -16.45 -6.73 3.64
C ALA A 17 -16.08 -6.66 5.13
N VAL A 18 -15.83 -5.45 5.66
CA VAL A 18 -15.58 -5.25 7.11
C VAL A 18 -16.81 -5.62 7.94
N TYR A 19 -18.00 -5.21 7.51
CA TYR A 19 -19.25 -5.56 8.18
C TYR A 19 -19.49 -7.07 8.17
N ALA A 20 -19.29 -7.72 7.03
CA ALA A 20 -19.43 -9.16 6.91
C ALA A 20 -18.44 -9.92 7.81
N SER A 21 -17.20 -9.45 7.91
CA SER A 21 -16.22 -10.03 8.85
C SER A 21 -16.73 -10.00 10.29
N GLN A 22 -17.24 -8.86 10.77
CA GLN A 22 -17.64 -8.71 12.16
C GLN A 22 -18.97 -9.39 12.52
N TYR A 23 -19.93 -9.48 11.58
CA TYR A 23 -21.30 -9.90 11.88
C TYR A 23 -21.76 -11.19 11.21
N LEU A 24 -21.15 -11.61 10.09
CA LEU A 24 -21.56 -12.82 9.35
C LEU A 24 -20.64 -14.02 9.63
N PHE A 25 -19.36 -13.78 9.94
CA PHE A 25 -18.35 -14.83 10.15
C PHE A 25 -17.85 -14.85 11.59
N THR A 26 -18.76 -14.98 12.55
CA THR A 26 -18.47 -15.01 13.99
C THR A 26 -18.18 -16.42 14.51
N ASP A 27 -18.34 -17.45 13.67
CA ASP A 27 -18.10 -18.84 14.05
C ASP A 27 -16.59 -19.13 14.17
N GLU A 28 -16.17 -19.87 15.19
CA GLU A 28 -14.75 -20.20 15.47
C GLU A 28 -14.08 -20.91 14.28
N SER A 29 -14.87 -21.67 13.51
CA SER A 29 -14.40 -22.37 12.32
C SER A 29 -13.96 -21.44 11.18
N MET A 30 -14.37 -20.16 11.18
CA MET A 30 -14.19 -19.20 10.10
C MET A 30 -13.33 -17.98 10.49
N GLU A 31 -12.67 -18.03 11.65
CA GLU A 31 -11.89 -16.91 12.20
C GLU A 31 -10.82 -16.39 11.22
N VAL A 32 -10.10 -17.29 10.55
CA VAL A 32 -9.09 -16.95 9.54
C VAL A 32 -9.70 -16.18 8.35
N ILE A 33 -10.88 -16.59 7.90
CA ILE A 33 -11.58 -15.96 6.77
C ILE A 33 -12.10 -14.59 7.20
N SER A 34 -12.63 -14.48 8.42
CA SER A 34 -13.07 -13.22 9.00
C SER A 34 -11.91 -12.23 9.09
N GLY A 35 -10.76 -12.65 9.63
CA GLY A 35 -9.56 -11.82 9.72
C GLY A 35 -9.04 -11.32 8.36
N LEU A 36 -9.02 -12.20 7.34
CA LEU A 36 -8.66 -11.82 5.98
C LEU A 36 -9.63 -10.80 5.38
N LEU A 37 -10.93 -10.99 5.59
CA LEU A 37 -11.98 -10.12 5.07
C LEU A 37 -11.93 -8.74 5.75
N LEU A 38 -11.61 -8.69 7.04
CA LEU A 38 -11.34 -7.44 7.76
C LEU A 38 -10.11 -6.71 7.21
N GLY A 39 -9.03 -7.45 6.96
CA GLY A 39 -7.80 -6.91 6.37
C GLY A 39 -8.05 -6.32 4.98
N ILE A 40 -8.63 -7.10 4.07
CA ILE A 40 -8.92 -6.65 2.70
C ILE A 40 -9.95 -5.50 2.70
N GLY A 41 -11.01 -5.63 3.50
CA GLY A 41 -12.05 -4.63 3.62
C GLY A 41 -11.52 -3.28 4.13
N SER A 42 -10.67 -3.30 5.16
CA SER A 42 -10.06 -2.07 5.71
C SER A 42 -9.16 -1.36 4.71
N VAL A 43 -8.35 -2.10 3.94
CA VAL A 43 -7.52 -1.53 2.86
C VAL A 43 -8.38 -0.87 1.79
N LEU A 44 -9.45 -1.52 1.35
CA LEU A 44 -10.37 -0.98 0.34
C LEU A 44 -11.06 0.29 0.84
N VAL A 45 -11.50 0.33 2.09
CA VAL A 45 -12.10 1.52 2.70
C VAL A 45 -11.09 2.67 2.76
N ALA A 46 -9.86 2.42 3.22
CA ALA A 46 -8.82 3.44 3.30
C ALA A 46 -8.45 4.02 1.93
N LEU A 47 -8.29 3.16 0.92
CA LEU A 47 -8.01 3.59 -0.46
C LEU A 47 -9.19 4.36 -1.08
N GLY A 48 -10.42 3.90 -0.85
CA GLY A 48 -11.64 4.58 -1.29
C GLY A 48 -11.75 5.99 -0.69
N LEU A 49 -11.61 6.10 0.64
CA LEU A 49 -11.65 7.37 1.36
C LEU A 49 -10.55 8.33 0.91
N GLY A 50 -9.30 7.88 0.85
CA GLY A 50 -8.16 8.71 0.45
C GLY A 50 -8.36 9.31 -0.94
N ASN A 51 -8.87 8.52 -1.89
CA ASN A 51 -9.14 8.99 -3.24
C ASN A 51 -10.37 9.89 -3.36
N ILE A 52 -11.39 9.71 -2.50
CA ILE A 52 -12.52 10.64 -2.40
C ILE A 52 -12.04 12.00 -1.89
N VAL A 53 -11.27 12.02 -0.79
CA VAL A 53 -10.70 13.25 -0.23
C VAL A 53 -9.84 13.97 -1.28
N TYR A 54 -8.97 13.22 -1.96
CA TYR A 54 -8.15 13.76 -3.04
C TYR A 54 -9.00 14.34 -4.19
N ALA A 55 -10.05 13.64 -4.61
CA ALA A 55 -10.94 14.10 -5.66
C ALA A 55 -11.75 15.35 -5.26
N LEU A 56 -12.14 15.47 -3.99
CA LEU A 56 -12.80 16.66 -3.45
C LEU A 56 -11.83 17.85 -3.42
N TRP A 57 -10.60 17.64 -2.95
CA TRP A 57 -9.55 18.66 -2.97
C TRP A 57 -9.28 19.15 -4.40
N LEU A 58 -9.20 18.24 -5.37
CA LEU A 58 -8.97 18.57 -6.77
C LEU A 58 -10.15 19.29 -7.45
N ASN A 59 -11.38 19.12 -6.95
CA ASN A 59 -12.54 19.82 -7.52
C ASN A 59 -12.61 21.30 -7.15
N GLN A 60 -11.80 21.76 -6.19
CA GLN A 60 -11.72 23.17 -5.84
C GLN A 60 -11.08 23.98 -6.99
N PRO A 61 -11.65 25.15 -7.36
CA PRO A 61 -11.25 25.90 -8.55
C PRO A 61 -9.78 26.34 -8.53
N GLY A 62 -9.20 26.63 -7.35
CA GLY A 62 -7.77 26.98 -7.22
C GLY A 62 -6.81 25.79 -7.34
N ASN A 63 -7.25 24.57 -6.99
CA ASN A 63 -6.36 23.42 -6.90
C ASN A 63 -6.13 22.73 -8.25
N ARG A 64 -7.04 22.91 -9.22
CA ARG A 64 -6.87 22.34 -10.57
C ARG A 64 -5.66 22.93 -11.28
N ALA A 65 -5.49 24.25 -11.24
CA ALA A 65 -4.34 24.93 -11.83
C ALA A 65 -3.02 24.49 -11.17
N ILE A 66 -3.03 24.35 -9.83
CA ILE A 66 -1.87 23.85 -9.07
C ILE A 66 -1.54 22.41 -9.48
N HIS A 67 -2.55 21.56 -9.61
CA HIS A 67 -2.36 20.16 -10.00
C HIS A 67 -1.84 20.02 -11.44
N GLU A 68 -2.38 20.77 -12.38
CA GLU A 68 -1.90 20.80 -13.77
C GLU A 68 -0.47 21.34 -13.87
N GLY A 69 -0.12 22.37 -13.09
CA GLY A 69 1.24 22.87 -12.99
C GLY A 69 2.22 21.79 -12.48
N LYS A 70 1.83 21.07 -11.42
CA LYS A 70 2.60 19.93 -10.89
C LYS A 70 2.75 18.81 -11.91
N LEU A 71 1.70 18.48 -12.65
CA LEU A 71 1.74 17.45 -13.71
C LEU A 71 2.68 17.83 -14.85
N LYS A 72 2.69 19.12 -15.26
CA LYS A 72 3.62 19.62 -16.28
C LYS A 72 5.07 19.56 -15.79
N ALA A 73 5.33 20.03 -14.58
CA ALA A 73 6.66 19.96 -13.96
C ALA A 73 7.13 18.49 -13.85
N ALA A 74 6.28 17.61 -13.34
CA ALA A 74 6.59 16.19 -13.20
C ALA A 74 6.93 15.52 -14.53
N ARG A 75 6.28 15.90 -15.64
CA ARG A 75 6.57 15.37 -16.99
C ARG A 75 7.93 15.83 -17.52
N ILE A 76 8.34 17.05 -17.19
CA ILE A 76 9.67 17.57 -17.57
C ILE A 76 10.72 16.86 -16.73
N GLU A 77 10.52 16.84 -15.42
CA GLU A 77 11.43 16.24 -14.46
C GLU A 77 11.54 14.71 -14.61
N SER A 78 10.52 14.03 -15.13
CA SER A 78 10.56 12.58 -15.39
C SER A 78 11.52 12.20 -16.52
N LYS A 79 11.99 13.18 -17.30
CA LYS A 79 12.99 12.99 -18.35
C LYS A 79 14.40 13.41 -17.90
N ASP A 80 14.52 13.97 -16.70
CA ASP A 80 15.81 14.38 -16.15
C ASP A 80 16.53 13.18 -15.53
N GLU A 81 17.62 12.75 -16.17
CA GLU A 81 18.46 11.63 -15.75
C GLU A 81 18.97 11.78 -14.31
N ARG A 82 19.33 13.01 -13.90
CA ARG A 82 19.86 13.26 -12.55
C ARG A 82 18.79 12.93 -11.52
N ARG A 83 17.57 13.38 -11.76
CA ARG A 83 16.46 13.18 -10.82
C ARG A 83 16.01 11.72 -10.78
N ILE A 84 15.99 11.04 -11.93
CA ILE A 84 15.74 9.59 -12.01
C ILE A 84 16.73 8.84 -11.12
N ARG A 85 18.04 9.10 -11.29
CA ARG A 85 19.09 8.43 -10.50
C ARG A 85 18.99 8.72 -9.01
N ILE A 86 18.66 9.96 -8.63
CA ILE A 86 18.45 10.33 -7.22
C ILE A 86 17.27 9.54 -6.63
N ASN A 87 16.15 9.47 -7.35
CA ASN A 87 14.95 8.76 -6.89
C ASN A 87 15.17 7.25 -6.80
N GLU A 88 15.86 6.64 -7.77
CA GLU A 88 16.22 5.21 -7.72
C GLU A 88 17.12 4.90 -6.52
N LYS A 89 18.16 5.73 -6.29
CA LYS A 89 19.06 5.57 -5.15
C LYS A 89 18.33 5.79 -3.81
N ALA A 90 17.46 6.79 -3.74
CA ALA A 90 16.65 7.05 -2.56
C ALA A 90 15.67 5.90 -2.28
N GLY A 91 15.02 5.35 -3.31
CA GLY A 91 14.13 4.19 -3.20
C GLY A 91 14.86 2.95 -2.70
N TRP A 92 16.04 2.66 -3.26
CA TRP A 92 16.88 1.55 -2.79
C TRP A 92 17.33 1.73 -1.34
N LYS A 93 17.81 2.93 -0.96
CA LYS A 93 18.20 3.22 0.43
C LYS A 93 17.05 3.15 1.41
N THR A 94 15.88 3.65 1.03
CA THR A 94 14.66 3.55 1.85
C THR A 94 14.28 2.09 2.05
N ASN A 95 14.31 1.27 0.99
CA ASN A 95 14.04 -0.16 1.10
C ASN A 95 15.00 -0.87 2.05
N GLN A 96 16.30 -0.54 2.02
CA GLN A 96 17.28 -1.08 2.97
C GLN A 96 16.94 -0.70 4.42
N ILE A 97 16.64 0.58 4.69
CA ILE A 97 16.32 1.05 6.05
C ILE A 97 15.04 0.38 6.56
N ILE A 98 13.98 0.35 5.74
CA ILE A 98 12.70 -0.28 6.11
C ILE A 98 12.84 -1.78 6.33
N PHE A 99 13.69 -2.46 5.55
CA PHE A 99 13.99 -3.88 5.76
C PHE A 99 14.57 -4.14 7.16
N TYR A 100 15.57 -3.36 7.58
CA TYR A 100 16.15 -3.50 8.92
C TYR A 100 15.18 -3.09 10.03
N LEU A 101 14.36 -2.05 9.80
CA LEU A 101 13.32 -1.65 10.74
C LEU A 101 12.29 -2.77 10.94
N LEU A 102 11.80 -3.35 9.84
CA LEU A 102 10.87 -4.48 9.89
C LEU A 102 11.50 -5.64 10.66
N LEU A 103 12.82 -5.86 10.50
CA LEU A 103 13.51 -6.98 11.13
C LEU A 103 13.58 -6.77 12.64
N ALA A 104 13.90 -5.56 13.07
CA ALA A 104 13.85 -5.19 14.48
C ALA A 104 12.44 -5.38 15.07
N VAL A 105 11.39 -4.95 14.36
CA VAL A 105 10.00 -5.13 14.80
C VAL A 105 9.63 -6.61 14.93
N THR A 106 9.97 -7.43 13.94
CA THR A 106 9.70 -8.88 13.98
C THR A 106 10.42 -9.58 15.12
N VAL A 107 11.69 -9.23 15.38
CA VAL A 107 12.45 -9.76 16.52
C VAL A 107 11.81 -9.32 17.84
N CYS A 108 11.45 -8.05 17.99
CA CYS A 108 10.77 -7.55 19.19
C CYS A 108 9.45 -8.28 19.43
N PHE A 109 8.63 -8.50 18.40
CA PHE A 109 7.36 -9.22 18.55
C PHE A 109 7.56 -10.68 18.96
N SER A 110 8.59 -11.33 18.41
CA SER A 110 8.98 -12.69 18.82
C SER A 110 9.42 -12.74 20.29
N LEU A 111 10.25 -11.78 20.73
CA LEU A 111 10.71 -11.70 22.13
C LEU A 111 9.58 -11.38 23.11
N MET A 112 8.61 -10.57 22.69
CA MET A 112 7.42 -10.23 23.48
C MET A 112 6.38 -11.37 23.52
N GLN A 113 6.65 -12.52 22.92
CA GLN A 113 5.73 -13.66 22.84
C GLN A 113 4.37 -13.25 22.23
N VAL A 114 4.39 -12.36 21.23
CA VAL A 114 3.21 -12.03 20.44
C VAL A 114 2.76 -13.29 19.69
N GLU A 115 1.45 -13.37 19.42
CA GLU A 115 0.83 -14.52 18.77
C GLU A 115 1.63 -15.02 17.54
N PRO A 116 1.97 -16.33 17.48
CA PRO A 116 2.89 -16.87 16.47
C PRO A 116 2.46 -16.61 15.01
N ILE A 117 1.15 -16.50 14.78
CA ILE A 117 0.61 -16.19 13.46
C ILE A 117 1.07 -14.80 12.98
N VAL A 118 1.16 -13.81 13.87
CA VAL A 118 1.62 -12.45 13.54
C VAL A 118 3.09 -12.47 13.13
N VAL A 119 3.93 -13.19 13.87
CA VAL A 119 5.37 -13.33 13.57
C VAL A 119 5.57 -14.06 12.23
N THR A 120 4.75 -15.08 11.96
CA THR A 120 4.77 -15.84 10.70
C THR A 120 4.38 -14.97 9.51
N VAL A 121 3.32 -14.16 9.64
CA VAL A 121 2.90 -13.20 8.61
C VAL A 121 4.00 -12.18 8.33
N LEU A 122 4.61 -11.60 9.37
CA LEU A 122 5.73 -10.65 9.20
C LEU A 122 6.93 -11.31 8.50
N SER A 123 7.21 -12.57 8.83
CA SER A 123 8.25 -13.37 8.18
C SER A 123 7.93 -13.61 6.70
N GLY A 124 6.66 -13.82 6.37
CA GLY A 124 6.18 -13.89 4.99
C GLY A 124 6.43 -12.62 4.19
N VAL A 125 6.27 -11.44 4.82
CA VAL A 125 6.58 -10.14 4.18
C VAL A 125 8.06 -10.06 3.79
N PHE A 126 8.99 -10.58 4.60
CA PHE A 126 10.40 -10.65 4.23
C PHE A 126 10.65 -11.51 3.01
N VAL A 127 10.10 -12.72 2.98
CA VAL A 127 10.26 -13.64 1.85
C VAL A 127 9.73 -12.99 0.58
N PHE A 128 8.56 -12.33 0.67
CA PHE A 128 8.00 -11.59 -0.44
C PHE A 128 8.91 -10.44 -0.90
N GLN A 129 9.44 -9.63 0.02
CA GLN A 129 10.32 -8.51 -0.31
C GLN A 129 11.64 -8.96 -0.96
N ILE A 130 12.24 -10.06 -0.47
CA ILE A 130 13.44 -10.65 -1.07
C ILE A 130 13.13 -11.20 -2.46
N GLY A 131 12.02 -11.95 -2.60
CA GLY A 131 11.55 -12.47 -3.89
C GLY A 131 11.31 -11.37 -4.92
N LEU A 132 10.63 -10.29 -4.51
CA LEU A 132 10.36 -9.13 -5.37
C LEU A 132 11.67 -8.42 -5.77
N GLY A 133 12.62 -8.29 -4.83
CA GLY A 133 13.94 -7.73 -5.10
C GLY A 133 14.71 -8.54 -6.14
N MET A 134 14.73 -9.88 -6.03
CA MET A 134 15.35 -10.77 -7.02
C MET A 134 14.66 -10.69 -8.38
N PHE A 135 13.32 -10.70 -8.40
CA PHE A 135 12.54 -10.58 -9.63
C PHE A 135 12.85 -9.27 -10.35
N MET A 136 12.82 -8.14 -9.63
CA MET A 136 13.11 -6.83 -10.19
C MET A 136 14.56 -6.73 -10.68
N ALA A 137 15.52 -7.22 -9.90
CA ALA A 137 16.92 -7.25 -10.32
C ALA A 137 17.11 -8.00 -11.64
N ASN A 138 16.50 -9.18 -11.78
CA ASN A 138 16.55 -9.97 -13.01
C ASN A 138 15.80 -9.31 -14.18
N HIS A 139 14.66 -8.67 -13.90
CA HIS A 139 13.88 -7.94 -14.90
C HIS A 139 14.68 -6.77 -15.47
N TYR A 140 15.28 -5.95 -14.61
CA TYR A 140 16.05 -4.78 -15.01
C TYR A 140 17.39 -5.15 -15.64
N ALA A 141 18.07 -6.20 -15.15
CA ALA A 141 19.32 -6.69 -15.77
C ALA A 141 19.15 -7.15 -17.22
N LYS A 142 17.92 -7.45 -17.67
CA LYS A 142 17.62 -7.85 -19.05
C LYS A 142 17.13 -6.70 -19.93
N ARG A 143 16.76 -5.56 -19.34
CA ARG A 143 16.05 -4.46 -19.99
C ARG A 143 16.85 -3.15 -19.99
N MET A 144 17.76 -3.01 -19.05
CA MET A 144 18.78 -1.94 -18.96
C MET A 144 20.12 -2.52 -19.38
#